data_AF-A0A9P4QUM4-F1
#
_entry.id   AF-A0A9P4QUM4-F1
#
_cell.length_a   1.000
_cell.length_b   1.000
_cell.length_c   1.000
_cell.angle_alpha   90.00
_cell.angle_beta   90.00
_cell.angle_gamma   90.00
#
_symmetry.space_group_name_H-M   'P 1'
#
loop_
_entity.id
_entity.type
_entity.pdbx_description
1 polymer ?
#
loop_
_entity_poly.entity_id
_entity_poly.type
_entity_poly.pdbx_seq_one_letter_code
_entity_poly.pdbx_strand_id
1 'polypeptide(L)'
;MGQLRTGTKHHCPGKNCWISDISPGGCRPVKEAGIKNAYCSKHEQKCPNGCASWICLKNQSGCGNCVREEEMESKREREAAQTTRDAANQAQDTFWNPGKERKKPRK
;
A
#
# COMPACT_ATOMS: atom_id res chain seq x y z
N MET A 1 -28.52 -9.78 26.21
CA MET A 1 -28.06 -11.07 25.66
C MET A 1 -26.84 -10.78 24.77
N GLY A 2 -25.63 -11.05 25.26
CA GLY A 2 -24.39 -10.72 24.54
C GLY A 2 -24.20 -11.61 23.31
N GLN A 3 -23.92 -11.01 22.16
CA GLN A 3 -23.53 -11.75 20.96
C GLN A 3 -22.21 -12.47 21.21
N LEU A 4 -22.26 -13.80 21.29
CA LEU A 4 -21.07 -14.66 21.25
C LEU A 4 -20.40 -14.46 19.88
N ARG A 5 -19.25 -13.77 19.86
CA ARG A 5 -18.38 -13.70 18.67
C ARG A 5 -17.75 -15.08 18.43
N THR A 6 -18.51 -16.04 17.91
CA THR A 6 -18.05 -17.37 17.47
C THR A 6 -17.32 -17.30 16.12
N GLY A 7 -16.64 -16.19 15.86
CA GLY A 7 -15.78 -16.06 14.69
C GLY A 7 -14.63 -17.04 14.84
N THR A 8 -14.69 -18.15 14.11
CA THR A 8 -13.52 -19.02 13.88
C THR A 8 -12.45 -18.14 13.22
N LYS A 9 -11.45 -17.70 14.02
CA LYS A 9 -10.32 -16.92 13.51
C LYS A 9 -9.72 -17.71 12.35
N HIS A 10 -9.87 -17.17 11.16
CA HIS A 10 -9.35 -17.80 9.97
C HIS A 10 -7.95 -17.28 9.70
N HIS A 11 -7.08 -18.16 9.17
CA HIS A 11 -5.69 -17.83 8.95
C HIS A 11 -5.47 -16.96 7.70
N CYS A 12 -6.45 -16.89 6.79
CA CYS A 12 -6.40 -16.06 5.58
C CYS A 12 -7.70 -15.25 5.37
N PRO A 13 -7.68 -14.16 4.60
CA PRO A 13 -8.90 -13.41 4.28
C PRO A 13 -9.80 -14.16 3.27
N GLY A 14 -9.21 -15.01 2.42
CA GLY A 14 -9.91 -15.74 1.35
C GLY A 14 -10.98 -16.74 1.80
N LYS A 15 -11.20 -16.96 3.10
CA LYS A 15 -12.38 -17.72 3.55
C LYS A 15 -13.69 -17.01 3.26
N ASN A 16 -13.70 -15.68 3.37
CA ASN A 16 -14.93 -14.89 3.29
C ASN A 16 -15.02 -14.04 2.00
N CYS A 17 -13.98 -14.00 1.18
CA CYS A 17 -13.94 -13.21 -0.04
C CYS A 17 -13.26 -13.94 -1.19
N TRP A 18 -13.59 -13.52 -2.41
CA TRP A 18 -12.91 -13.94 -3.62
C TRP A 18 -11.53 -13.29 -3.68
N ILE A 19 -10.53 -14.05 -4.09
CA ILE A 19 -9.19 -13.54 -4.37
C ILE A 19 -8.96 -13.69 -5.86
N SER A 20 -9.23 -12.62 -6.61
CA SER A 20 -9.35 -12.69 -8.07
C SER A 20 -10.35 -13.77 -8.50
N ASP A 21 -9.90 -14.78 -9.24
CA ASP A 21 -10.66 -15.93 -9.73
C ASP A 21 -10.74 -17.08 -8.71
N ILE A 22 -10.04 -16.97 -7.56
CA ILE A 22 -10.00 -18.01 -6.54
C ILE A 22 -11.23 -17.87 -5.63
N SER A 23 -12.06 -18.91 -5.63
CA SER A 23 -13.30 -18.96 -4.85
C SER A 23 -13.07 -18.87 -3.33
N PRO A 24 -14.03 -18.30 -2.57
CA PRO A 24 -13.98 -18.29 -1.11
C PRO A 24 -13.97 -19.70 -0.51
N GLY A 25 -13.47 -19.82 0.72
CA GLY A 25 -13.50 -21.07 1.47
C GLY A 25 -12.57 -22.17 0.93
N GLY A 26 -12.70 -23.38 1.49
CA GLY A 26 -11.81 -24.51 1.16
C GLY A 26 -10.35 -24.29 1.58
N CYS A 27 -10.13 -23.44 2.58
CA CYS A 27 -8.80 -23.00 2.99
C CYS A 27 -8.05 -24.10 3.73
N ARG A 28 -6.82 -24.38 3.31
CA ARG A 28 -5.95 -25.40 3.89
C ARG A 28 -4.70 -24.72 4.46
N PRO A 29 -4.50 -24.73 5.78
CA PRO A 29 -3.32 -24.14 6.36
C PRO A 29 -2.08 -24.99 6.04
N VAL A 30 -1.05 -24.34 5.54
CA VAL A 30 0.29 -24.90 5.41
C VAL A 30 1.03 -24.67 6.73
N LYS A 31 1.78 -25.68 7.17
CA LYS A 31 2.67 -25.59 8.32
C LYS A 31 4.08 -25.33 7.80
N GLU A 32 4.73 -24.31 8.33
CA GLU A 32 6.14 -24.02 8.08
C GLU A 32 6.89 -24.08 9.42
N ALA A 33 8.19 -24.36 9.41
CA ALA A 33 9.01 -24.67 10.58
C ALA A 33 8.68 -23.81 11.83
N GLY A 34 7.97 -24.40 12.80
CA GLY A 34 7.60 -23.75 14.07
C GLY A 34 6.32 -22.90 14.05
N ILE A 35 5.71 -22.63 12.90
CA ILE A 35 4.50 -21.79 12.77
C ILE A 35 3.29 -22.66 12.39
N LYS A 36 2.34 -22.80 13.31
CA LYS A 36 1.02 -23.39 13.03
C LYS A 36 0.19 -22.39 12.22
N ASN A 37 -0.35 -22.82 11.09
CA ASN A 37 -1.12 -22.00 10.13
C ASN A 37 -0.31 -20.84 9.54
N ALA A 38 0.85 -21.14 8.94
CA ALA A 38 1.70 -20.12 8.34
C ALA A 38 0.95 -19.36 7.24
N TYR A 39 0.35 -20.07 6.28
CA TYR A 39 -0.46 -19.46 5.21
C TYR A 39 -1.46 -20.45 4.63
N CYS A 40 -2.45 -19.96 3.89
CA CYS A 40 -3.43 -20.75 3.15
C CYS A 40 -2.86 -21.20 1.81
N SER A 41 -2.82 -22.51 1.56
CA SER A 41 -2.35 -23.05 0.27
C SER A 41 -3.17 -22.61 -0.93
N LYS A 42 -4.45 -22.26 -0.72
CA LYS A 42 -5.40 -21.88 -1.77
C LYS A 42 -5.28 -20.40 -2.11
N HIS A 43 -5.29 -19.55 -1.09
CA HIS A 43 -5.49 -18.10 -1.20
C HIS A 43 -4.21 -17.28 -1.10
N GLU A 44 -3.18 -17.86 -0.50
CA GLU A 44 -1.94 -17.18 -0.16
C GLU A 44 -0.74 -17.89 -0.79
N GLN A 45 0.36 -17.15 -0.93
CA GLN A 45 1.63 -17.62 -1.45
C GLN A 45 2.78 -16.92 -0.72
N LYS A 46 3.97 -17.50 -0.81
CA LYS A 46 5.19 -16.81 -0.40
C LYS A 46 5.41 -15.60 -1.30
N CYS A 47 6.04 -14.56 -0.76
CA CYS A 47 6.32 -13.37 -1.53
C CYS A 47 7.17 -13.70 -2.77
N PRO A 48 6.70 -13.36 -3.99
CA PRO A 48 7.44 -13.65 -5.22
C PRO A 48 8.74 -12.86 -5.31
N ASN A 49 8.85 -11.72 -4.61
CA ASN A 49 10.03 -10.86 -4.57
C ASN A 49 11.11 -11.34 -3.58
N GLY A 50 10.97 -12.55 -3.02
CA GLY A 50 11.99 -13.15 -2.15
C GLY A 50 11.97 -12.67 -0.69
N CYS A 51 10.91 -11.99 -0.24
CA CYS A 51 10.74 -11.65 1.17
C CYS A 51 10.48 -12.92 1.99
N ALA A 52 11.54 -13.54 2.53
CA ALA A 52 11.56 -14.90 3.03
C ALA A 52 10.49 -15.26 4.09
N SER A 53 10.04 -14.28 4.86
CA SER A 53 9.05 -14.49 5.95
C SER A 53 7.68 -13.91 5.65
N TRP A 54 7.47 -13.33 4.47
CA TRP A 54 6.24 -12.62 4.15
C TRP A 54 5.36 -13.42 3.19
N ILE A 55 4.07 -13.37 3.48
CA ILE A 55 3.02 -14.04 2.72
C ILE A 55 2.18 -12.99 2.02
N CYS A 56 1.77 -13.29 0.80
CA CYS A 56 0.94 -12.42 -0.04
C CYS A 56 -0.29 -13.19 -0.47
N LEU A 57 -1.33 -12.45 -0.84
CA LEU A 57 -2.42 -13.06 -1.58
C LEU A 57 -1.94 -13.44 -2.98
N LYS A 58 -2.52 -14.49 -3.56
CA LYS A 58 -2.11 -14.95 -4.89
C LYS A 58 -2.35 -13.94 -6.02
N ASN A 59 -3.22 -12.98 -5.80
CA ASN A 59 -3.50 -11.90 -6.74
C ASN A 59 -2.60 -10.67 -6.54
N GLN A 60 -1.74 -10.65 -5.53
CA GLN A 60 -0.83 -9.54 -5.27
C GLN A 60 0.54 -9.84 -5.89
N SER A 61 1.15 -8.81 -6.48
CA SER A 61 2.49 -8.83 -7.06
C SER A 61 3.59 -8.92 -6.01
N GLY A 62 3.30 -8.58 -4.75
CA GLY A 62 4.27 -8.55 -3.66
C GLY A 62 3.62 -8.53 -2.29
N CYS A 63 4.44 -8.61 -1.24
CA CYS A 63 3.94 -8.51 0.14
C CYS A 63 3.62 -7.06 0.50
N GLY A 64 3.00 -6.83 1.66
CA GLY A 64 2.71 -5.48 2.12
C GLY A 64 3.94 -4.56 2.16
N ASN A 65 5.14 -5.09 2.37
CA ASN A 65 6.37 -4.30 2.27
C ASN A 65 6.70 -3.91 0.83
N CYS A 66 6.63 -4.85 -0.12
CA CYS A 66 6.89 -4.56 -1.53
C CYS A 66 5.92 -3.50 -2.06
N VAL A 67 4.63 -3.65 -1.76
CA VAL A 67 3.60 -2.68 -2.17
C VAL A 67 3.89 -1.31 -1.57
N ARG A 68 4.29 -1.25 -0.30
CA ARG A 68 4.64 0.01 0.34
C ARG A 68 5.89 0.66 -0.26
N GLU A 69 6.90 -0.11 -0.63
CA GLU A 69 8.10 0.41 -1.29
C GLU A 69 7.74 1.03 -2.66
N GLU A 70 6.93 0.33 -3.46
CA GLU A 70 6.40 0.83 -4.73
C GLU A 70 5.57 2.12 -4.54
N GLU A 71 4.70 2.16 -3.53
CA GLU A 71 3.91 3.35 -3.21
C GLU A 71 4.79 4.53 -2.80
N MET A 72 5.84 4.28 -2.00
CA MET A 72 6.79 5.31 -1.57
C MET A 72 7.61 5.83 -2.74
N GLU A 73 8.02 4.98 -3.67
CA GLU A 73 8.73 5.39 -4.88
C GLU A 73 7.82 6.23 -5.78
N SER A 74 6.60 5.76 -6.07
CA SER A 74 5.63 6.52 -6.86
C SER A 74 5.29 7.88 -6.21
N LYS A 75 5.22 7.92 -4.88
CA LYS A 75 5.03 9.18 -4.15
C LYS A 75 6.21 10.13 -4.36
N ARG A 76 7.46 9.65 -4.26
CA ARG A 76 8.66 10.47 -4.50
C ARG A 76 8.70 11.01 -5.93
N GLU A 77 8.34 10.20 -6.92
CA GLU A 77 8.24 10.64 -8.32
C GLU A 77 7.20 11.74 -8.49
N ARG A 78 6.02 11.59 -7.87
CA ARG A 78 4.97 12.61 -7.91
C ARG A 78 5.41 13.90 -7.22
N GLU A 79 6.07 13.81 -6.08
CA GLU A 79 6.60 14.98 -5.37
C GLU A 79 7.66 15.71 -6.21
N ALA A 80 8.56 14.99 -6.88
CA ALA A 80 9.54 15.59 -7.79
C ALA A 80 8.90 16.22 -9.04
N ALA A 81 7.85 15.59 -9.59
CA ALA A 81 7.08 16.17 -10.69
C ALA A 81 6.27 17.40 -10.25
N GLN A 82 5.82 17.43 -8.99
CA GLN A 82 5.08 18.55 -8.44
C GLN A 82 6.00 19.74 -8.17
N THR A 83 7.18 19.53 -7.58
CA THR A 83 8.13 20.63 -7.34
C THR A 83 8.59 21.31 -8.63
N THR A 84 8.78 20.55 -9.71
CA THR A 84 9.13 21.10 -11.03
C THR A 84 7.97 21.92 -11.63
N ARG A 85 6.74 21.44 -11.50
CA ARG A 85 5.54 22.19 -11.93
C ARG A 85 5.32 23.45 -11.10
N ASP A 86 5.47 23.37 -9.78
CA ASP A 86 5.29 24.52 -8.88
C ASP A 86 6.35 25.59 -9.12
N ALA A 87 7.61 25.20 -9.36
CA ALA A 87 8.67 26.13 -9.74
C ALA A 87 8.37 26.83 -11.08
N ALA A 88 7.87 26.10 -12.08
CA ALA A 88 7.47 26.67 -13.37
C ALA A 88 6.26 27.63 -13.22
N ASN A 89 5.25 27.24 -12.44
CA ASN A 89 4.09 28.08 -12.15
C ASN A 89 4.47 29.34 -11.37
N GLN A 90 5.37 29.22 -10.39
CA GLN A 90 5.88 30.36 -9.63
C GLN A 90 6.65 31.33 -10.52
N ALA A 91 7.46 30.84 -11.46
CA ALA A 91 8.15 31.69 -12.44
C ALA A 91 7.16 32.45 -13.34
N GLN A 92 6.08 31.80 -13.78
CA GLN A 92 5.02 32.47 -14.56
C GLN A 92 4.22 33.48 -13.73
N ASP A 93 3.88 33.15 -12.48
CA ASP A 93 3.17 34.07 -11.59
C ASP A 93 4.02 35.31 -11.29
N THR A 94 5.33 35.13 -11.06
CA THR A 94 6.26 36.25 -10.87
C THR A 94 6.37 37.12 -12.12
N PHE A 95 6.25 36.53 -13.31
CA PHE A 95 6.25 37.26 -14.58
C PHE A 95 4.97 38.09 -14.78
N TRP A 96 3.79 37.53 -14.50
CA TRP A 96 2.50 38.21 -14.69
C TRP A 96 2.08 39.11 -13.52
N ASN A 97 2.59 38.86 -12.31
CA ASN A 97 2.27 39.60 -11.10
C ASN A 97 3.55 39.97 -10.32
N PRO A 98 4.40 40.85 -10.88
CA PRO A 98 5.61 41.28 -10.20
C PRO A 98 5.24 41.98 -8.89
N GLY A 99 5.78 41.50 -7.78
CA GLY A 99 5.44 41.97 -6.44
C GLY A 99 5.55 43.49 -6.31
N LYS A 100 4.49 44.14 -5.80
CA LYS A 100 4.50 45.58 -5.51
C LYS A 100 5.63 45.89 -4.53
N GLU A 101 6.58 46.74 -4.92
CA GLU A 101 7.62 47.24 -4.02
C GLU A 101 6.99 47.75 -2.71
N ARG A 102 7.40 47.18 -1.58
CA ARG A 102 6.97 47.67 -0.27
C ARG A 102 7.51 49.08 -0.11
N LYS A 103 6.64 50.08 -0.22
CA LYS A 103 6.98 51.48 0.10
C LYS A 103 7.52 51.53 1.53
N LYS A 104 8.78 51.99 1.69
CA LYS A 104 9.40 52.17 3.02
C LYS A 104 8.48 53.06 3.89
N PRO A 105 8.26 52.71 5.17
CA PRO A 105 7.53 53.57 6.07
C PRO A 105 8.27 54.92 6.21
N ARG A 106 7.55 56.02 6.00
CA ARG A 106 8.08 57.37 6.25
C ARG A 106 8.23 57.55 7.76
N LYS A 107 9.43 57.96 8.19
CA LYS A 107 9.72 58.44 9.55
C LYS A 107 8.96 59.73 9.82
#